data_AF-A0A0J7XRZ2-F1
#
_entry.id   AF-A0A0J7XRZ2-F1
#
_cell.length_a   1.000
_cell.length_b   1.000
_cell.length_c   1.000
_cell.angle_alpha   90.00
_cell.angle_beta   90.00
_cell.angle_gamma   90.00
#
_symmetry.space_group_name_H-M   'P 1'
#
loop_
_entity.id
_entity.type
_entity.pdbx_description
1 polymer ?
#
loop_
_entity_poly.entity_id
_entity_poly.type
_entity_poly.pdbx_seq_one_letter_code
_entity_poly.pdbx_strand_id
1 'polypeptide(L)'
;MRLIPSFTALAPFLILLGSCVGPGAQRPVTRPASVPAPASAPARPSPAAPAPASTPQPAPVASGWQYRPVAPGGWTYRAEAAGSSAAFGPGVADAQLTLRCDRASRRVSLARAGAGAGQGALIVRTSYGAASWPATVSAGAAGQLVAFRAASDAGLDQLAYSRGKIAVEAAGAPMLIVPAWAEISRVIEDCRG
;
A
#
# COMPACT_ATOMS: atom_id res chain seq x y z
N MET A 1 -5.77 -31.66 -36.94
CA MET A 1 -6.89 -32.47 -36.39
C MET A 1 -6.76 -32.43 -34.87
N ARG A 2 -7.67 -31.90 -34.05
CA ARG A 2 -9.13 -31.65 -34.12
C ARG A 2 -9.42 -30.35 -33.33
N LEU A 3 -10.04 -29.35 -33.96
CA LEU A 3 -11.43 -28.86 -33.77
C LEU A 3 -11.69 -28.04 -32.49
N ILE A 4 -11.85 -26.73 -32.72
CA ILE A 4 -12.48 -25.70 -31.87
C ILE A 4 -14.00 -25.99 -31.82
N PRO A 5 -14.74 -25.52 -30.80
CA PRO A 5 -15.66 -24.42 -31.13
C PRO A 5 -15.77 -23.33 -30.05
N SER A 6 -15.93 -22.13 -30.59
CA SER A 6 -16.28 -20.86 -29.97
C SER A 6 -17.72 -20.88 -29.45
N PHE A 7 -17.98 -20.21 -28.32
CA PHE A 7 -19.34 -19.85 -27.90
C PHE A 7 -19.51 -18.33 -27.92
N THR A 8 -20.30 -17.88 -28.88
CA THR A 8 -20.86 -16.54 -29.00
C THR A 8 -22.35 -16.64 -28.67
N ALA A 9 -22.87 -15.85 -27.72
CA ALA A 9 -24.30 -15.57 -27.56
C ALA A 9 -24.45 -14.29 -26.73
N LEU A 10 -24.77 -13.15 -27.36
CA LEU A 10 -26.12 -12.59 -27.55
C LEU A 10 -26.74 -11.99 -26.29
N ALA A 11 -26.76 -10.65 -26.25
CA ALA A 11 -27.58 -9.82 -25.39
C ALA A 11 -29.08 -9.98 -25.72
N PRO A 12 -29.96 -9.63 -24.78
CA PRO A 12 -30.86 -8.52 -25.11
C PRO A 12 -31.07 -7.50 -23.98
N PHE A 13 -31.20 -6.27 -24.43
CA PHE A 13 -31.77 -5.09 -23.78
C PHE A 13 -33.22 -5.34 -23.32
N LEU A 14 -33.60 -4.86 -22.13
CA LEU A 14 -35.01 -4.68 -21.77
C LEU A 14 -35.19 -3.33 -21.05
N ILE A 15 -35.92 -2.45 -21.73
CA ILE A 15 -36.40 -1.13 -21.29
C ILE A 15 -37.76 -1.33 -20.62
N LEU A 16 -38.00 -0.70 -19.46
CA LEU A 16 -39.34 -0.54 -18.89
C LEU A 16 -39.63 0.95 -18.65
N LEU A 17 -40.64 1.43 -19.38
CA LEU A 17 -41.28 2.74 -19.28
C LEU A 17 -42.42 2.71 -18.25
N GLY A 18 -42.64 3.85 -17.57
CA GLY A 18 -43.98 4.38 -17.32
C GLY A 18 -44.50 4.41 -15.88
N SER A 19 -44.67 5.63 -15.34
CA SER A 19 -46.02 6.13 -15.00
C SER A 19 -46.00 7.59 -14.56
N CYS A 20 -46.74 8.42 -15.30
CA CYS A 20 -47.19 9.74 -14.90
C CYS A 20 -48.48 9.61 -14.08
N VAL A 21 -48.64 10.39 -13.02
CA VAL A 21 -49.94 10.69 -12.39
C VAL A 21 -50.19 12.20 -12.47
N GLY A 22 -51.39 12.54 -12.95
CA GLY A 22 -51.81 13.85 -13.43
C GLY A 22 -52.32 14.85 -12.37
N PRO A 23 -52.89 15.98 -12.83
CA PRO A 23 -53.01 17.23 -12.07
C PRO A 23 -54.35 17.37 -11.34
N GLY A 24 -54.32 17.98 -10.15
CA GLY A 24 -55.51 18.44 -9.43
C GLY A 24 -55.84 19.89 -9.74
N ALA A 25 -57.06 20.13 -10.25
CA ALA A 25 -57.59 21.44 -10.65
C ALA A 25 -58.16 22.27 -9.48
N GLN A 26 -58.35 23.56 -9.75
CA GLN A 26 -58.58 24.67 -8.83
C GLN A 26 -59.94 24.71 -8.11
N ARG A 27 -60.02 25.52 -7.06
CA ARG A 27 -61.23 26.32 -6.74
C ARG A 27 -60.86 27.80 -6.57
N PRO A 28 -61.56 28.73 -7.25
CA PRO A 28 -61.46 30.15 -6.97
C PRO A 28 -62.40 30.52 -5.82
N VAL A 29 -61.87 31.23 -4.82
CA VAL A 29 -62.67 31.89 -3.78
C VAL A 29 -62.48 33.38 -3.95
N THR A 30 -63.57 34.06 -4.31
CA THR A 30 -63.70 35.51 -4.30
C THR A 30 -63.72 36.01 -2.85
N ARG A 31 -62.87 37.00 -2.52
CA ARG A 31 -62.90 37.71 -1.23
C ARG A 31 -63.29 39.17 -1.46
N PRO A 32 -64.30 39.72 -0.75
CA PRO A 32 -64.69 41.11 -0.89
C PRO A 32 -63.85 42.05 -0.02
N ALA A 33 -63.81 43.30 -0.52
CA ALA A 33 -63.70 44.61 0.13
C ALA A 33 -62.60 44.89 1.19
N SER A 34 -61.79 45.89 0.84
CA SER A 34 -60.74 46.57 1.59
C SER A 34 -61.24 47.36 2.80
N VAL A 35 -60.52 47.25 3.92
CA VAL A 35 -60.54 48.17 5.06
C VAL A 35 -59.11 48.70 5.25
N PRO A 36 -58.88 50.02 5.43
CA PRO A 36 -57.54 50.55 5.70
C PRO A 36 -57.26 50.55 7.22
N ALA A 37 -56.13 49.97 7.64
CA ALA A 37 -55.63 50.04 9.02
C ALA A 37 -54.09 49.88 9.04
N PRO A 38 -53.40 50.29 10.13
CA PRO A 38 -52.69 51.55 10.29
C PRO A 38 -51.19 51.45 9.98
N ALA A 39 -50.51 52.60 10.01
CA ALA A 39 -49.09 52.79 9.69
C ALA A 39 -48.16 51.72 10.25
N SER A 40 -47.40 51.10 9.33
CA SER A 40 -46.36 50.11 9.58
C SER A 40 -45.19 50.71 10.38
N ALA A 41 -44.96 50.18 11.58
CA ALA A 41 -43.70 50.39 12.29
C ALA A 41 -42.52 49.78 11.50
N PRO A 42 -41.30 50.33 11.60
CA PRO A 42 -40.14 49.79 10.90
C PRO A 42 -39.85 48.35 11.36
N ALA A 43 -39.78 47.41 10.40
CA ALA A 43 -39.38 46.04 10.69
C ALA A 43 -37.92 46.02 11.16
N ARG A 44 -37.67 45.46 12.34
CA ARG A 44 -36.30 45.18 12.81
C ARG A 44 -35.65 44.14 11.87
N PRO A 45 -34.35 44.27 11.55
CA PRO A 45 -33.66 43.24 10.77
C PRO A 45 -33.66 41.92 11.53
N SER A 46 -34.12 40.85 10.89
CA SER A 46 -34.03 39.49 11.46
C SER A 46 -32.59 38.99 11.39
N PRO A 47 -32.02 38.39 12.45
CA PRO A 47 -30.69 37.80 12.40
C PRO A 47 -30.63 36.69 11.34
N ALA A 48 -29.62 36.73 10.46
CA ALA A 48 -29.41 35.69 9.46
C ALA A 48 -29.15 34.33 10.15
N ALA A 49 -29.82 33.28 9.66
CA ALA A 49 -29.61 31.93 10.16
C ALA A 49 -28.15 31.48 9.88
N PRO A 50 -27.50 30.74 10.80
CA PRO A 50 -26.15 30.23 10.57
C PRO A 50 -26.13 29.29 9.35
N ALA A 51 -25.14 29.45 8.48
CA ALA A 51 -24.95 28.54 7.36
C ALA A 51 -24.70 27.10 7.86
N PRO A 52 -25.27 26.07 7.22
CA PRO A 52 -25.02 24.69 7.59
C PRO A 52 -23.52 24.38 7.46
N ALA A 53 -22.93 23.81 8.52
CA ALA A 53 -21.54 23.41 8.53
C ALA A 53 -21.29 22.33 7.47
N SER A 54 -20.25 22.52 6.66
CA SER A 54 -19.79 21.54 5.67
C SER A 54 -19.43 20.24 6.39
N THR A 55 -20.01 19.12 5.98
CA THR A 55 -19.58 17.80 6.46
C THR A 55 -18.11 17.58 6.11
N PRO A 56 -17.25 17.15 7.05
CA PRO A 56 -15.86 16.86 6.75
C PRO A 56 -15.76 15.78 5.66
N GLN A 57 -15.08 16.09 4.56
CA GLN A 57 -14.79 15.10 3.53
C GLN A 57 -13.86 14.02 4.12
N PRO A 58 -14.12 12.72 3.89
CA PRO A 58 -13.24 11.66 4.36
C PRO A 58 -11.81 11.90 3.89
N ALA A 59 -10.83 11.76 4.80
CA ALA A 59 -9.42 11.86 4.44
C ALA A 59 -9.08 10.82 3.36
N PRO A 60 -8.24 11.14 2.36
CA PRO A 60 -7.76 10.16 1.40
C PRO A 60 -7.14 8.98 2.14
N VAL A 61 -7.56 7.76 1.81
CA VAL A 61 -6.87 6.56 2.29
C VAL A 61 -5.41 6.65 1.84
N ALA A 62 -4.48 6.85 2.79
CA ALA A 62 -3.06 6.72 2.48
C ALA A 62 -2.86 5.35 1.83
N SER A 63 -2.41 5.31 0.58
CA SER A 63 -2.21 4.06 -0.14
C SER A 63 -1.05 3.32 0.54
N GLY A 64 -1.40 2.42 1.45
CA GLY A 64 -0.45 1.62 2.21
C GLY A 64 0.56 0.94 1.29
N TRP A 65 1.76 0.66 1.81
CA TRP A 65 2.86 0.04 1.05
C TRP A 65 2.42 -1.22 0.29
N GLN A 66 1.44 -1.96 0.81
CA GLN A 66 0.84 -3.13 0.18
C GLN A 66 0.15 -2.85 -1.16
N TYR A 67 -0.18 -1.60 -1.50
CA TYR A 67 -0.79 -1.23 -2.78
C TYR A 67 0.22 -0.61 -3.76
N ARG A 68 1.45 -0.33 -3.31
CA ARG A 68 2.51 0.21 -4.17
C ARG A 68 3.12 -0.91 -5.03
N PRO A 69 3.60 -0.59 -6.24
CA PRO A 69 4.25 -1.58 -7.11
C PRO A 69 5.54 -2.10 -6.48
N VAL A 70 5.92 -3.33 -6.84
CA VAL A 70 7.27 -3.85 -6.57
C VAL A 70 8.29 -3.09 -7.42
N ALA A 71 9.51 -2.95 -6.90
CA ALA A 71 10.62 -2.41 -7.66
C ALA A 71 10.94 -3.31 -8.87
N PRO A 72 11.46 -2.75 -9.98
CA PRO A 72 11.91 -3.55 -11.10
C PRO A 72 13.12 -4.41 -10.71
N GLY A 73 13.10 -5.68 -11.10
CA GLY A 73 14.18 -6.63 -10.82
C GLY A 73 13.67 -8.04 -10.55
N GLY A 74 14.60 -8.93 -10.24
CA GLY A 74 14.30 -10.30 -9.86
C GLY A 74 15.22 -10.77 -8.74
N TRP A 75 14.84 -11.87 -8.11
CA TRP A 75 15.71 -12.57 -7.17
C TRP A 75 16.70 -13.47 -7.92
N THR A 76 17.93 -13.52 -7.44
CA THR A 76 18.94 -14.49 -7.87
C THR A 76 19.53 -15.15 -6.63
N TYR A 77 19.30 -16.45 -6.49
CA TYR A 77 19.89 -17.27 -5.44
C TYR A 77 21.25 -17.84 -5.86
N ARG A 78 22.19 -17.93 -4.91
CA ARG A 78 23.48 -18.59 -5.07
C ARG A 78 23.82 -19.38 -3.81
N ALA A 79 24.21 -20.64 -3.99
CA ALA A 79 24.90 -21.39 -2.95
C ALA A 79 26.37 -20.95 -2.92
N GLU A 80 26.93 -20.80 -1.73
CA GLU A 80 28.32 -20.38 -1.52
C GLU A 80 29.01 -21.35 -0.55
N ALA A 81 30.34 -21.43 -0.59
CA ALA A 81 31.07 -22.29 0.34
C ALA A 81 30.81 -21.93 1.83
N ALA A 82 30.59 -20.65 2.10
CA ALA A 82 30.33 -20.13 3.45
C ALA A 82 28.83 -20.06 3.84
N GLY A 83 27.91 -20.49 2.95
CA GLY A 83 26.46 -20.40 3.18
C GLY A 83 25.68 -20.22 1.88
N SER A 84 24.80 -19.23 1.83
CA SER A 84 24.05 -18.92 0.62
C SER A 84 23.67 -17.44 0.57
N SER A 85 23.35 -16.95 -0.62
CA SER A 85 22.89 -15.58 -0.81
C SER A 85 21.73 -15.49 -1.79
N ALA A 86 20.87 -14.50 -1.58
CA ALA A 86 19.82 -14.11 -2.49
C ALA A 86 19.92 -12.60 -2.70
N ALA A 87 20.07 -12.18 -3.96
CA ALA A 87 20.17 -10.78 -4.33
C ALA A 87 18.95 -10.38 -5.17
N PHE A 88 18.32 -9.25 -4.83
CA PHE A 88 17.25 -8.64 -5.61
C PHE A 88 17.75 -7.39 -6.33
N GLY A 89 17.51 -7.30 -7.63
CA GLY A 89 17.78 -6.11 -8.44
C GLY A 89 17.66 -6.39 -9.94
N PRO A 90 18.02 -5.41 -10.80
CA PRO A 90 18.11 -5.61 -12.25
C PRO A 90 19.14 -6.67 -12.65
N GLY A 91 20.16 -6.85 -11.81
CA GLY A 91 21.20 -7.86 -11.90
C GLY A 91 21.97 -7.93 -10.59
N VAL A 92 22.88 -8.88 -10.46
CA VAL A 92 23.61 -9.08 -9.20
C VAL A 92 24.65 -8.01 -8.89
N ALA A 93 25.19 -7.33 -9.92
CA ALA A 93 26.08 -6.19 -9.73
C ALA A 93 25.32 -4.96 -9.18
N ASP A 94 24.04 -4.84 -9.55
CA ASP A 94 23.15 -3.74 -9.18
C ASP A 94 22.13 -4.17 -8.10
N ALA A 95 22.53 -5.08 -7.22
CA ALA A 95 21.66 -5.60 -6.17
C ALA A 95 21.23 -4.49 -5.22
N GLN A 96 19.92 -4.30 -5.09
CA GLN A 96 19.30 -3.30 -4.23
C GLN A 96 19.04 -3.84 -2.81
N LEU A 97 18.79 -5.14 -2.71
CA LEU A 97 18.63 -5.87 -1.45
C LEU A 97 19.40 -7.19 -1.55
N THR A 98 20.07 -7.58 -0.47
CA THR A 98 20.76 -8.87 -0.41
C THR A 98 20.51 -9.54 0.93
N LEU A 99 20.06 -10.79 0.89
CA LEU A 99 20.07 -11.69 2.04
C LEU A 99 21.27 -12.61 1.90
N ARG A 100 21.99 -12.85 2.98
CA ARG A 100 23.12 -13.79 3.00
C ARG A 100 23.11 -14.56 4.30
N CYS A 101 23.24 -15.88 4.19
CA CYS A 101 23.56 -16.73 5.30
C CYS A 101 25.08 -16.85 5.45
N ASP A 102 25.57 -16.61 6.67
CA ASP A 102 26.86 -17.11 7.13
C ASP A 102 26.61 -18.38 7.97
N ARG A 103 26.99 -19.54 7.41
CA ARG A 103 26.75 -20.84 8.05
C ARG A 103 27.65 -21.04 9.27
N ALA A 104 28.84 -20.46 9.30
CA ALA A 104 29.79 -20.60 10.41
C ALA A 104 29.26 -19.91 11.67
N SER A 105 28.70 -18.70 11.52
CA SER A 105 28.14 -17.96 12.65
C SER A 105 26.62 -18.07 12.79
N ARG A 106 25.95 -18.81 11.89
CA ARG A 106 24.50 -19.05 11.89
C ARG A 106 23.70 -17.75 11.95
N ARG A 107 24.15 -16.78 11.15
CA ARG A 107 23.56 -15.45 11.05
C ARG A 107 23.13 -15.15 9.63
N VAL A 108 21.97 -14.52 9.52
CA VAL A 108 21.47 -13.96 8.27
C VAL A 108 21.72 -12.44 8.30
N SER A 109 22.38 -11.94 7.26
CA SER A 109 22.51 -10.50 7.03
C SER A 109 21.52 -10.04 5.98
N LEU A 110 20.83 -8.93 6.24
CA LEU A 110 19.99 -8.20 5.29
C LEU A 110 20.68 -6.88 4.94
N ALA A 111 21.18 -6.76 3.71
CA ALA A 111 21.87 -5.58 3.21
C ALA A 111 20.97 -4.77 2.26
N ARG A 112 20.84 -3.47 2.51
CA ARG A 112 20.11 -2.51 1.66
C ARG A 112 21.11 -1.52 1.06
N ALA A 113 21.20 -1.50 -0.27
CA ALA A 113 22.07 -0.59 -1.01
C ALA A 113 21.48 0.82 -1.17
N GLY A 114 22.36 1.81 -1.35
CA GLY A 114 21.96 3.21 -1.54
C GLY A 114 21.38 3.85 -0.28
N ALA A 115 21.66 3.28 0.89
CA ALA A 115 21.28 3.84 2.18
C ALA A 115 22.37 4.79 2.68
N GLY A 116 21.97 5.83 3.43
CA GLY A 116 22.88 6.89 3.87
C GLY A 116 24.06 6.37 4.72
N ALA A 117 25.18 7.07 4.67
CA ALA A 117 26.38 6.77 5.45
C ALA A 117 26.18 7.20 6.93
N GLY A 118 25.63 6.31 7.75
CA GLY A 118 25.50 6.48 9.20
C GLY A 118 24.99 5.23 9.88
N GLN A 119 25.21 5.07 11.18
CA GLN A 119 24.53 4.03 11.96
C GLN A 119 23.02 4.25 11.90
N GLY A 120 22.24 3.18 11.76
CA GLY A 120 20.80 3.33 11.57
C GLY A 120 20.03 2.03 11.83
N ALA A 121 18.81 2.00 11.33
CA ALA A 121 17.97 0.81 11.36
C ALA A 121 17.36 0.58 9.98
N LEU A 122 17.14 -0.69 9.64
CA LEU A 122 16.26 -1.08 8.55
C LEU A 122 14.86 -1.26 9.14
N ILE A 123 13.85 -0.57 8.57
CA ILE A 123 12.45 -0.90 8.88
C ILE A 123 11.99 -1.95 7.88
N VAL A 124 11.77 -3.16 8.36
CA VAL A 124 11.30 -4.30 7.56
C VAL A 124 9.81 -4.44 7.75
N ARG A 125 9.06 -4.27 6.66
CA ARG A 125 7.60 -4.43 6.61
C ARG A 125 7.24 -5.73 5.93
N THR A 126 6.39 -6.49 6.58
CA THR A 126 5.82 -7.75 6.09
C THR A 126 4.31 -7.71 6.28
N SER A 127 3.60 -8.75 5.85
CA SER A 127 2.16 -8.89 6.16
C SER A 127 1.86 -9.01 7.65
N TYR A 128 2.87 -9.17 8.50
CA TYR A 128 2.74 -9.29 9.96
C TYR A 128 2.99 -7.98 10.70
N GLY A 129 3.43 -6.92 10.01
CA GLY A 129 3.70 -5.61 10.59
C GLY A 129 5.04 -5.04 10.16
N ALA A 130 5.49 -4.02 10.89
CA ALA A 130 6.79 -3.39 10.70
C ALA A 130 7.69 -3.68 11.90
N ALA A 131 8.94 -4.05 11.63
CA ALA A 131 9.96 -4.29 12.64
C ALA A 131 11.20 -3.44 12.34
N SER A 132 11.77 -2.82 13.38
CA SER A 132 13.04 -2.08 13.27
C SER A 132 14.20 -3.03 13.57
N TRP A 133 15.12 -3.17 12.61
CA TRP A 133 16.30 -4.03 12.73
C TRP A 133 17.54 -3.12 12.80
N PRO A 134 18.30 -3.14 13.91
CA PRO A 134 19.54 -2.38 14.02
C PRO A 134 20.48 -2.72 12.87
N ALA A 135 21.07 -1.69 12.25
CA ALA A 135 21.90 -1.84 11.08
C ALA A 135 23.17 -0.98 11.17
N THR A 136 24.24 -1.52 10.64
CA THR A 136 25.54 -0.82 10.54
C THR A 136 25.87 -0.56 9.09
N VAL A 137 26.60 0.52 8.82
CA VAL A 137 27.16 0.77 7.50
C VAL A 137 28.20 -0.30 7.19
N SER A 138 28.08 -0.94 6.04
CA SER A 138 29.13 -1.80 5.50
C SER A 138 30.12 -0.97 4.70
N ALA A 139 31.42 -1.16 4.98
CA ALA A 139 32.50 -0.49 4.25
C ALA A 139 32.65 -1.11 2.85
N GLY A 140 31.95 -0.54 1.87
CA GLY A 140 32.01 -0.94 0.46
C GLY A 140 31.61 0.21 -0.47
N ALA A 141 31.90 0.08 -1.77
CA ALA A 141 31.82 1.15 -2.78
C ALA A 141 30.42 1.79 -2.97
N ALA A 142 29.35 1.22 -2.42
CA ALA A 142 27.97 1.61 -2.71
C ALA A 142 27.11 2.00 -1.48
N GLY A 143 27.71 2.26 -0.31
CA GLY A 143 26.97 2.71 0.88
C GLY A 143 25.78 1.80 1.24
N GLN A 144 26.07 0.69 1.93
CA GLN A 144 25.04 -0.28 2.31
C GLN A 144 24.79 -0.24 3.81
N LEU A 145 23.52 -0.31 4.20
CA LEU A 145 23.13 -0.63 5.58
C LEU A 145 22.89 -2.12 5.70
N VAL A 146 23.47 -2.75 6.72
CA VAL A 146 23.38 -4.19 6.95
C VAL A 146 22.86 -4.46 8.36
N ALA A 147 21.74 -5.17 8.44
CA ALA A 147 21.22 -5.71 9.68
C ALA A 147 21.57 -7.20 9.79
N PHE A 148 21.91 -7.67 10.99
CA PHE A 148 22.23 -9.07 11.26
C PHE A 148 21.19 -9.68 12.20
N ARG A 149 20.70 -10.87 11.88
CA ARG A 149 19.79 -11.66 12.70
C ARG A 149 20.35 -13.06 12.93
N ALA A 150 20.09 -13.64 14.09
CA ALA A 150 20.35 -15.06 14.32
C ALA A 150 19.45 -15.91 13.39
N ALA A 151 19.92 -17.06 12.93
CA ALA A 151 19.12 -17.95 12.08
C ALA A 151 17.81 -18.44 12.74
N SER A 152 17.77 -18.45 14.08
CA SER A 152 16.60 -18.81 14.88
C SER A 152 15.61 -17.67 15.09
N ASP A 153 15.87 -16.49 14.53
CA ASP A 153 15.06 -15.30 14.79
C ASP A 153 13.70 -15.36 14.09
N ALA A 154 12.62 -15.23 14.85
CA ALA A 154 11.24 -15.27 14.33
C ALA A 154 10.94 -14.14 13.33
N GLY A 155 11.69 -13.04 13.33
CA GLY A 155 11.60 -11.99 12.32
C GLY A 155 11.95 -12.49 10.90
N LEU A 156 12.78 -13.53 10.79
CA LEU A 156 13.07 -14.18 9.51
C LEU A 156 11.87 -14.99 9.01
N ASP A 157 11.09 -15.62 9.89
CA ASP A 157 9.85 -16.30 9.50
C ASP A 157 8.82 -15.32 8.95
N GLN A 158 8.70 -14.15 9.56
CA GLN A 158 7.80 -13.11 9.05
C GLN A 158 8.21 -12.62 7.65
N LEU A 159 9.50 -12.69 7.32
CA LEU A 159 10.03 -12.36 6.00
C LEU A 159 9.70 -13.47 5.00
N ALA A 160 10.00 -14.72 5.35
CA ALA A 160 9.80 -15.92 4.52
C ALA A 160 8.32 -16.17 4.19
N TYR A 161 7.42 -15.91 5.12
CA TYR A 161 5.99 -16.14 4.98
C TYR A 161 5.17 -14.86 4.73
N SER A 162 5.82 -13.77 4.33
CA SER A 162 5.10 -12.53 3.99
C SER A 162 4.22 -12.75 2.76
N ARG A 163 3.00 -12.19 2.77
CA ARG A 163 2.05 -12.32 1.65
C ARG A 163 2.46 -11.44 0.47
N GLY A 164 2.97 -12.06 -0.59
CA GLY A 164 3.22 -11.44 -1.90
C GLY A 164 4.48 -10.58 -1.96
N LYS A 165 4.65 -9.64 -1.03
CA LYS A 165 5.78 -8.71 -1.00
C LYS A 165 6.20 -8.32 0.42
N ILE A 166 7.38 -7.73 0.50
CA ILE A 166 7.94 -7.09 1.69
C ILE A 166 8.39 -5.67 1.31
N ALA A 167 8.52 -4.79 2.29
CA ALA A 167 9.18 -3.50 2.09
C ALA A 167 10.34 -3.32 3.06
N VAL A 168 11.42 -2.70 2.60
CA VAL A 168 12.59 -2.37 3.39
C VAL A 168 12.85 -0.87 3.26
N GLU A 169 12.79 -0.18 4.40
CA GLU A 169 13.05 1.25 4.52
C GLU A 169 14.41 1.46 5.19
N ALA A 170 15.15 2.44 4.69
CA ALA A 170 16.44 2.86 5.23
C ALA A 170 16.53 4.37 5.15
N ALA A 171 17.13 5.00 6.16
CA ALA A 171 17.34 6.44 6.15
C ALA A 171 18.18 6.86 4.92
N GLY A 172 17.73 7.90 4.22
CA GLY A 172 18.40 8.40 3.01
C GLY A 172 18.16 7.58 1.73
N ALA A 173 17.33 6.53 1.76
CA ALA A 173 16.96 5.75 0.59
C ALA A 173 15.43 5.71 0.40
N PRO A 174 14.93 5.61 -0.84
CA PRO A 174 13.53 5.31 -1.07
C PRO A 174 13.20 3.91 -0.54
N MET A 175 11.99 3.77 0.03
CA MET A 175 11.40 2.49 0.40
C MET A 175 11.49 1.51 -0.78
N LEU A 176 12.14 0.37 -0.54
CA LEU A 176 12.25 -0.69 -1.52
C LEU A 176 11.19 -1.74 -1.26
N ILE A 177 10.34 -2.01 -2.25
CA ILE A 177 9.31 -3.03 -2.17
C ILE A 177 9.71 -4.16 -3.11
N VAL A 178 9.85 -5.38 -2.59
CA VAL A 178 10.30 -6.55 -3.36
C VAL A 178 9.32 -7.72 -3.16
N PRO A 179 9.20 -8.61 -4.14
CA PRO A 179 8.40 -9.81 -3.97
C PRO A 179 8.95 -10.71 -2.88
N ALA A 180 8.07 -11.37 -2.13
CA ALA A 180 8.42 -12.36 -1.10
C ALA A 180 8.51 -13.75 -1.73
N TRP A 181 9.50 -13.97 -2.61
CA TRP A 181 9.71 -15.23 -3.33
C TRP A 181 10.58 -16.23 -2.56
N ALA A 182 10.66 -17.46 -3.11
CA ALA A 182 11.26 -18.62 -2.45
C ALA A 182 12.76 -18.46 -2.12
N GLU A 183 13.49 -17.57 -2.80
CA GLU A 183 14.90 -17.31 -2.56
C GLU A 183 15.16 -16.77 -1.15
N ILE A 184 14.22 -16.00 -0.59
CA ILE A 184 14.29 -15.51 0.79
C ILE A 184 14.28 -16.70 1.76
N SER A 185 13.24 -17.54 1.65
CA SER A 185 13.06 -18.70 2.53
C SER A 185 14.22 -19.68 2.38
N ARG A 186 14.72 -19.88 1.16
CA ARG A 186 15.85 -20.77 0.90
C ARG A 186 17.11 -20.35 1.67
N VAL A 187 17.47 -19.06 1.63
CA VAL A 187 18.63 -18.55 2.40
C VAL A 187 18.43 -18.72 3.90
N ILE A 188 17.21 -18.50 4.40
CA ILE A 188 16.89 -18.65 5.82
C ILE A 188 17.03 -20.11 6.26
N GLU A 189 16.47 -21.05 5.48
CA GLU A 189 16.54 -22.48 5.79
C GLU A 189 17.95 -23.05 5.65
N ASP A 190 18.73 -22.65 4.65
CA ASP A 190 20.15 -23.01 4.58
C ASP A 190 20.92 -22.54 5.82
N CYS A 191 20.51 -21.41 6.40
CA CYS A 191 21.07 -20.90 7.64
C CYS A 191 20.57 -21.59 8.89
N ARG A 192 19.48 -22.35 8.80
CA ARG A 192 18.91 -23.18 9.88
C ARG A 192 19.37 -24.63 9.84
N GLY A 193 20.06 -25.05 8.78
CA GLY A 193 20.89 -26.25 8.77
C GLY A 193 20.12 -27.49 8.40
#